data_AF-A0A6A0H8Z3-F1
#
_entry.id   AF-A0A6A0H8Z3-F1
#
_cell.length_a   1.000
_cell.length_b   1.000
_cell.length_c   1.000
_cell.angle_alpha   90.00
_cell.angle_beta   90.00
_cell.angle_gamma   90.00
#
_symmetry.space_group_name_H-M   'P 1'
#
loop_
_entity.id
_entity.type
_entity.pdbx_description
1 polymer ?
#
loop_
_entity_poly.entity_id
_entity_poly.type
_entity_poly.pdbx_seq_one_letter_code
_entity_poly.pdbx_strand_id
1 'polypeptide(L)' 'MVEAMKAVAGMDVELTVEERNLLSVAYKNVIGARRASWRIISSIEQKEENKGGEEKLEMIRNYRIAVSLVLNIDAI' A
#
# COMPACT_ATOMS: atom_id res chain seq x y z
N MET A 1 -10.26 4.49 11.38
CA MET A 1 -10.46 5.64 10.47
C MET A 1 -10.84 5.21 9.06
N VAL A 2 -10.04 4.37 8.37
CA VAL A 2 -10.39 3.88 7.02
C VAL A 2 -11.73 3.16 6.97
N GLU A 3 -12.05 2.30 7.95
CA GLU A 3 -13.34 1.59 8.00
C GLU A 3 -14.53 2.52 8.19
N ALA A 4 -14.42 3.50 9.10
CA ALA A 4 -15.42 4.55 9.28
C ALA A 4 -15.62 5.37 7.98
N MET A 5 -14.53 5.67 7.27
CA MET A 5 -14.57 6.42 6.01
C MET A 5 -15.13 5.59 4.84
N LYS A 6 -14.92 4.27 4.83
CA LYS A 6 -15.58 3.35 3.88
C LYS A 6 -17.08 3.27 4.12
N ALA A 7 -17.50 3.22 5.38
CA ALA A 7 -18.91 3.26 5.74
C ALA A 7 -19.56 4.57 5.28
N VAL A 8 -18.93 5.71 5.55
CA VAL A 8 -19.40 7.05 5.11
C VAL A 8 -19.46 7.17 3.58
N ALA A 9 -18.47 6.65 2.85
CA ALA A 9 -18.49 6.64 1.39
C ALA A 9 -19.57 5.70 0.79
N GLY A 10 -20.03 4.70 1.55
CA GLY A 10 -21.06 3.75 1.12
C GLY A 10 -22.50 4.19 1.43
N MET A 11 -22.70 5.33 2.11
CA MET A 11 -24.02 5.83 2.50
C MET A 11 -24.75 6.61 1.37
N ASP A 12 -24.18 6.67 0.17
CA ASP A 12 -24.73 7.33 -1.03
C ASP A 12 -25.22 8.78 -0.78
N VAL A 13 -24.56 9.45 0.16
CA VAL A 13 -24.80 10.84 0.55
C VAL A 13 -23.68 11.73 0.03
N GLU A 14 -24.04 12.93 -0.39
CA GLU A 14 -23.07 13.91 -0.88
C GLU A 14 -22.21 14.40 0.28
N LEU A 15 -20.92 14.07 0.23
CA LEU A 15 -19.95 14.48 1.26
C LEU A 15 -19.68 15.97 1.19
N THR A 16 -19.55 16.61 2.35
CA THR A 16 -19.09 18.00 2.45
C THR A 16 -17.62 18.13 2.04
N VAL A 17 -17.16 19.37 1.84
CA VAL A 17 -15.76 19.64 1.51
C VAL A 17 -14.81 19.15 2.61
N GLU A 18 -15.12 19.39 3.89
CA GLU A 18 -14.34 18.86 5.01
C GLU A 18 -14.27 17.33 5.02
N GLU A 19 -15.40 16.64 4.80
CA GLU A 19 -15.44 15.16 4.83
C GLU A 19 -14.62 14.55 3.69
N ARG A 20 -14.70 15.11 2.48
CA ARG A 20 -13.85 14.69 1.36
C ARG A 20 -12.36 14.92 1.65
N ASN A 21 -12.02 16.03 2.30
CA ASN A 21 -10.65 16.32 2.70
C ASN A 21 -10.13 15.31 3.73
N LEU A 22 -10.92 15.01 4.76
CA LEU A 22 -10.58 14.00 5.78
C LEU A 22 -10.41 12.62 5.15
N LEU A 23 -11.31 12.24 4.23
CA LEU A 23 -11.24 10.98 3.49
C LEU A 23 -9.96 10.91 2.64
N SER A 24 -9.63 12.01 1.93
CA SER A 24 -8.43 12.11 1.12
C SER A 24 -7.14 12.01 1.96
N VAL A 25 -7.09 12.69 3.11
CA VAL A 25 -5.93 12.64 4.02
C VAL A 25 -5.77 11.23 4.60
N ALA A 26 -6.86 10.61 5.05
CA ALA A 26 -6.81 9.24 5.57
C ALA A 26 -6.32 8.25 4.50
N TYR A 27 -6.84 8.35 3.28
CA TYR A 27 -6.44 7.49 2.18
C TYR A 27 -4.97 7.72 1.78
N LYS A 28 -4.55 8.97 1.66
CA LYS A 28 -3.16 9.35 1.32
C LYS A 28 -2.16 8.85 2.36
N ASN A 29 -2.48 8.94 3.65
CA ASN A 29 -1.60 8.46 4.71
C ASN A 29 -1.42 6.93 4.66
N VAL A 30 -2.53 6.22 4.45
CA VAL A 30 -2.52 4.75 4.37
C VAL A 30 -1.73 4.29 3.14
N ILE A 31 -2.02 4.83 1.96
CA ILE A 31 -1.28 4.53 0.73
C ILE A 31 0.19 4.98 0.84
N GLY A 32 0.47 6.10 1.50
CA GLY A 32 1.83 6.60 1.72
C GLY A 32 2.70 5.65 2.53
N ALA A 33 2.19 5.15 3.66
CA ALA A 33 2.88 4.15 4.48
C ALA A 33 3.12 2.85 3.69
N ARG A 34 2.10 2.41 2.95
CA ARG A 34 2.12 1.22 2.09
C ARG A 34 3.19 1.34 0.97
N ARG A 35 3.27 2.48 0.28
CA ARG A 35 4.32 2.78 -0.72
C ARG A 35 5.72 2.86 -0.10
N ALA A 36 5.85 3.37 1.12
CA ALA A 36 7.13 3.38 1.83
C ALA A 36 7.61 1.94 2.13
N SER A 37 6.73 1.07 2.63
CA SER A 37 7.03 -0.35 2.84
C SER A 37 7.44 -1.05 1.55
N TRP A 38 6.70 -0.83 0.46
CA TRP A 38 7.05 -1.41 -0.84
C TRP A 38 8.45 -0.99 -1.32
N ARG A 39 8.79 0.31 -1.23
CA ARG A 39 10.13 0.80 -1.59
C ARG A 39 11.25 0.14 -0.78
N ILE A 40 11.03 -0.09 0.52
CA ILE A 40 12.00 -0.76 1.40
C ILE A 40 12.22 -2.21 0.91
N ILE A 41 11.13 -2.94 0.65
CA ILE A 41 11.19 -4.34 0.20
C ILE A 41 11.90 -4.43 -1.15
N SER A 42 11.57 -3.56 -2.12
CA SER A 42 12.24 -3.53 -3.43
C SER A 42 13.74 -3.23 -3.30
N SER A 43 14.15 -2.37 -2.37
CA SER A 43 15.57 -2.11 -2.09
C SER A 43 16.27 -3.33 -1.48
N ILE A 44 15.59 -4.10 -0.63
CA ILE A 44 16.13 -5.34 -0.04
C ILE A 44 16.29 -6.41 -1.11
N GLU A 45 15.29 -6.57 -1.98
CA GLU A 45 15.35 -7.50 -3.11
C GLU A 45 16.55 -7.21 -4.01
N GLN A 46 16.72 -5.95 -4.44
CA GLN A 46 17.84 -5.55 -5.28
C GLN A 46 19.21 -5.77 -4.60
N LYS A 47 19.29 -5.64 -3.27
CA LYS A 47 20.51 -5.95 -2.52
C LYS A 47 20.82 -7.44 -2.46
N GLU A 48 19.80 -8.29 -2.34
CA GLU A 48 19.99 -9.74 -2.32
C GLU A 48 20.24 -10.32 -3.72
N GLU A 49 19.73 -9.68 -4.78
CA GLU A 49 20.05 -10.07 -6.17
C GLU A 49 21.56 -10.02 -6.43
N ASN A 50 22.25 -9.05 -5.83
CA ASN A 50 23.70 -8.91 -5.95
C ASN A 50 24.51 -9.93 -5.15
N LYS A 51 23.89 -10.71 -4.25
CA LYS A 51 24.57 -11.69 -3.38
C LYS A 51 24.44 -13.13 -3.85
N GLY A 52 23.63 -13.42 -4.86
CA GLY A 52 23.53 -14.73 -5.50
C GLY A 52 22.79 -15.81 -4.69
N GLY A 53 22.00 -15.44 -3.68
CA GLY A 53 21.21 -16.38 -2.87
C GLY A 53 19.77 -16.55 -3.39
N GLU A 54 19.55 -17.48 -4.32
CA GLU A 54 18.27 -17.69 -5.02
C GLU A 54 17.07 -17.98 -4.09
N GLU A 55 17.24 -18.82 -3.06
CA GLU A 55 16.15 -19.18 -2.13
C GLU A 55 15.63 -17.98 -1.34
N LYS A 56 16.54 -17.14 -0.83
CA LYS A 56 16.17 -15.90 -0.12
C LYS A 56 15.50 -14.91 -1.06
N LEU A 57 15.96 -14.87 -2.30
CA LEU A 57 15.40 -14.01 -3.32
C LEU A 57 13.94 -14.33 -3.61
N GLU A 58 13.63 -15.63 -3.72
CA GLU A 58 12.28 -16.12 -3.96
C GLU A 58 11.34 -15.76 -2.80
N MET A 59 11.78 -15.93 -1.55
CA MET A 59 11.02 -15.51 -0.38
C MET A 59 10.73 -14.00 -0.38
N ILE A 60 11.71 -13.17 -0.73
CA ILE A 60 11.56 -11.71 -0.81
C ILE A 60 10.58 -11.33 -1.92
N ARG A 61 10.68 -11.97 -3.10
CA ARG A 61 9.75 -11.77 -4.22
C ARG A 61 8.31 -12.12 -3.86
N ASN A 62 8.11 -13.27 -3.21
CA ASN A 62 6.79 -13.70 -2.75
C ASN A 62 6.21 -12.73 -1.72
N TYR A 63 7.04 -12.25 -0.77
CA TYR A 63 6.62 -11.23 0.19
C TYR A 63 6.28 -9.90 -0.49
N ARG A 64 7.06 -9.46 -1.49
CA ARG A 64 6.78 -8.25 -2.27
C ARG A 64 5.44 -8.37 -3.01
N ILE A 65 5.15 -9.52 -3.62
CA ILE A 65 3.87 -9.77 -4.33
C ILE A 65 2.70 -9.77 -3.34
N ALA A 66 2.82 -10.47 -2.22
CA ALA A 66 1.79 -10.50 -1.18
C ALA A 66 1.49 -9.09 -0.66
N VAL A 67 2.53 -8.30 -0.45
CA VAL A 67 2.41 -6.88 -0.13
C VAL A 67 1.71 -6.16 -1.29
N SER A 68 2.22 -6.18 -2.53
CA SER A 68 1.60 -5.48 -3.67
C SER A 68 0.10 -5.77 -3.84
N LEU A 69 -0.30 -7.03 -3.72
CA LEU A 69 -1.69 -7.48 -3.84
C LEU A 69 -2.59 -6.90 -2.73
N VAL A 70 -2.13 -6.90 -1.48
CA VAL A 70 -2.85 -6.28 -0.36
C VAL A 70 -2.89 -4.76 -0.50
N LEU A 71 -1.93 -4.18 -1.22
CA LEU A 71 -1.78 -2.75 -1.38
C LEU A 71 -2.47 -2.18 -2.64
N ASN A 72 -2.88 -3.01 -3.62
CA ASN A 72 -3.41 -2.61 -4.94
C ASN A 72 -2.58 -1.48 -5.60
N ILE A 73 -1.25 -1.48 -5.37
CA ILE A 73 -0.38 -0.38 -5.84
C ILE A 73 -0.16 -0.46 -7.35
N ASP A 74 -0.30 -1.64 -7.96
CA ASP A 74 -0.08 -1.85 -9.39
C ASP A 74 -1.17 -1.20 -10.29
N ALA A 75 -2.20 -0.60 -9.70
CA ALA A 75 -3.32 0.03 -10.41
C ALA A 75 -3.29 1.58 -10.45
N ILE A 76 -2.18 2.23 -10.05
CA ILE A 76 -2.01 3.70 -10.05
C ILE A 76 -0.67 4.07 -10.69
#